data_AF-A0A953WNJ0-F1
#
_entry.id   AF-A0A953WNJ0-F1
#
_cell.length_a   1.000
_cell.length_b   1.000
_cell.length_c   1.000
_cell.angle_alpha   90.00
_cell.angle_beta   90.00
_cell.angle_gamma   90.00
#
_symmetry.space_group_name_H-M   'P 1'
#
loop_
_entity.id
_entity.type
_entity.pdbx_description
1 polymer ?
#
loop_
_entity_poly.entity_id
_entity_poly.type
_entity_poly.pdbx_seq_one_letter_code
_entity_poly.pdbx_strand_id
1 'polypeptide(L)'
;SKVFENFVYTRTFASKDGLDVVLEFAARVTGRDLKGADFIKFNEAGQIVEFEVMVRPLSGLMALAEEMGKRVGAELTTMKQG
;
A
#
# COMPACT_ATOMS: atom_id res chain seq x y z
N SER A 1 -9.08 2.37 9.34
CA SER A 1 -8.59 2.59 7.96
C SER A 1 -9.79 2.83 7.07
N LYS A 2 -9.81 3.90 6.26
CA LYS A 2 -11.00 4.24 5.45
C LYS A 2 -10.99 3.56 4.06
N VAL A 3 -9.82 3.16 3.50
CA VAL A 3 -9.74 2.51 2.16
C VAL A 3 -9.76 1.00 2.31
N PHE A 4 -8.77 0.46 3.04
CA PHE A 4 -8.68 -0.96 3.34
C PHE A 4 -9.49 -1.29 4.59
N GLU A 5 -10.37 -2.26 4.46
CA GLU A 5 -11.05 -2.94 5.54
C GLU A 5 -10.27 -4.22 5.89
N ASN A 6 -10.24 -4.59 7.18
CA ASN A 6 -9.62 -5.84 7.67
C ASN A 6 -8.17 -6.04 7.19
N PHE A 7 -7.40 -4.95 7.09
CA PHE A 7 -6.00 -5.01 6.67
C PHE A 7 -5.17 -5.80 7.68
N VAL A 8 -4.41 -6.78 7.18
CA VAL A 8 -3.50 -7.61 7.99
C VAL A 8 -2.26 -7.98 7.20
N TYR A 9 -1.09 -7.81 7.81
CA TYR A 9 0.15 -8.37 7.28
C TYR A 9 0.20 -9.88 7.52
N THR A 10 0.52 -10.65 6.49
CA THR A 10 0.45 -12.11 6.50
C THR A 10 1.82 -12.79 6.43
N ARG A 11 2.74 -12.27 5.61
CA ARG A 11 4.10 -12.81 5.48
C ARG A 11 5.09 -11.66 5.37
N THR A 12 6.29 -11.90 5.89
CA THR A 12 7.41 -10.96 5.82
C THR A 12 8.63 -11.67 5.26
N PHE A 13 9.30 -11.03 4.32
CA PHE A 13 10.58 -11.44 3.76
C PHE A 13 11.56 -10.28 3.91
N ALA A 14 12.80 -10.58 4.23
CA ALA A 14 13.86 -9.60 4.30
C ALA A 14 15.14 -10.16 3.67
N SER A 15 15.91 -9.30 3.01
CA SER A 15 17.29 -9.58 2.65
C SER A 15 18.14 -9.82 3.91
N LYS A 16 19.31 -10.43 3.75
CA LYS A 16 20.19 -10.75 4.88
C LYS A 16 20.68 -9.51 5.64
N ASP A 17 20.85 -8.39 4.94
CA ASP A 17 21.24 -7.10 5.50
C ASP A 17 20.05 -6.29 6.04
N GLY A 18 18.81 -6.76 5.82
CA GLY A 18 17.59 -6.10 6.26
C GLY A 18 17.22 -4.84 5.49
N LEU A 19 17.92 -4.52 4.39
CA LEU A 19 17.69 -3.31 3.61
C LEU A 19 16.58 -3.46 2.56
N ASP A 20 16.28 -4.68 2.11
CA ASP A 20 15.16 -4.97 1.23
C ASP A 20 14.13 -5.82 1.98
N VAL A 21 12.92 -5.27 2.17
CA VAL A 21 11.84 -5.89 2.94
C VAL A 21 10.60 -6.01 2.07
N VAL A 22 9.95 -7.18 2.11
CA VAL A 22 8.65 -7.43 1.48
C VAL A 22 7.64 -7.78 2.56
N LEU A 23 6.56 -6.99 2.64
CA LEU A 23 5.45 -7.20 3.57
C LEU A 23 4.21 -7.61 2.77
N GLU A 24 3.87 -8.90 2.76
CA GLU A 24 2.61 -9.37 2.18
C GLU A 24 1.45 -8.99 3.11
N PHE A 25 0.36 -8.48 2.54
CA PHE A 25 -0.87 -8.18 3.25
C PHE A 25 -2.11 -8.77 2.56
N ALA A 26 -3.17 -8.91 3.35
CA ALA A 26 -4.53 -9.14 2.89
C ALA A 26 -5.45 -8.02 3.40
N ALA A 27 -6.44 -7.65 2.59
CA ALA A 27 -7.42 -6.63 2.95
C ALA A 27 -8.69 -6.80 2.11
N ARG A 28 -9.70 -5.96 2.39
CA ARG A 28 -10.91 -5.81 1.59
C ARG A 28 -11.12 -4.35 1.20
N VAL A 29 -11.61 -4.08 0.00
CA VAL A 29 -11.95 -2.73 -0.49
C VAL A 29 -13.27 -2.81 -1.22
N THR A 30 -14.24 -1.97 -0.84
CA THR A 30 -15.58 -1.90 -1.47
C THR A 30 -16.23 -3.27 -1.66
N GLY A 31 -16.11 -4.14 -0.65
CA GLY A 31 -16.66 -5.49 -0.70
C GLY A 31 -15.87 -6.50 -1.53
N ARG A 32 -14.64 -6.18 -1.97
CA ARG A 32 -13.76 -7.10 -2.71
C ARG A 32 -12.52 -7.43 -1.90
N ASP A 33 -12.22 -8.72 -1.77
CA ASP A 33 -10.98 -9.17 -1.13
C ASP A 33 -9.79 -8.96 -2.07
N LEU A 34 -8.66 -8.58 -1.49
CA LEU A 34 -7.40 -8.42 -2.18
C LEU A 34 -6.22 -8.89 -1.33
N LYS A 35 -5.13 -9.20 -2.02
CA LYS A 35 -3.80 -9.34 -1.43
C LYS A 35 -2.85 -8.38 -2.10
N GLY A 36 -1.86 -7.94 -1.36
CA GLY A 36 -0.77 -7.16 -1.92
C GLY A 36 0.53 -7.42 -1.20
N ALA A 37 1.57 -6.75 -1.68
CA ALA A 37 2.85 -6.71 -1.02
C ALA A 37 3.42 -5.30 -1.13
N ASP A 38 3.94 -4.82 0.00
CA ASP A 38 4.77 -3.62 0.05
C ASP A 38 6.23 -4.07 -0.11
N PHE A 39 6.91 -3.56 -1.13
CA PHE A 39 8.35 -3.72 -1.34
C PHE A 39 9.03 -2.44 -0.87
N ILE A 40 9.87 -2.55 0.16
CA ILE A 40 10.46 -1.41 0.85
C ILE A 40 11.97 -1.57 0.81
N LYS A 41 12.66 -0.55 0.27
CA LYS A 41 14.11 -0.45 0.34
C LYS A 41 14.52 0.62 1.35
N PHE A 42 15.43 0.27 2.23
CA PHE A 42 16.07 1.18 3.17
C PHE A 42 17.50 1.51 2.73
N ASN A 43 17.96 2.72 3.04
CA ASN A 43 19.39 3.02 3.06
C ASN A 43 20.02 2.59 4.40
N GLU A 44 21.35 2.68 4.51
CA GLU A 44 22.09 2.35 5.73
C GLU A 44 21.73 3.22 6.95
N ALA A 45 21.13 4.39 6.73
CA ALA A 45 20.62 5.26 7.79
C ALA A 45 19.20 4.88 8.25
N GLY A 46 18.62 3.80 7.72
CA GLY A 46 17.28 3.31 8.05
C GLY A 46 16.15 4.13 7.42
N GLN A 47 16.44 4.95 6.42
CA GLN A 47 15.43 5.74 5.71
C GLN A 47 14.90 4.96 4.51
N ILE A 48 13.59 5.04 4.26
CA ILE A 48 12.97 4.47 3.06
C ILE A 48 13.45 5.24 1.84
N VAL A 49 14.09 4.55 0.91
CA VAL A 49 14.52 5.08 -0.39
C VAL A 49 13.67 4.58 -1.56
N GLU A 50 12.92 3.49 -1.35
CA GLU A 50 11.97 2.96 -2.33
C GLU A 50 10.76 2.37 -1.62
N PHE A 51 9.57 2.62 -2.16
CA PHE A 51 8.31 2.05 -1.69
C PHE A 51 7.44 1.69 -2.88
N GLU A 52 7.39 0.41 -3.23
CA GLU A 52 6.57 -0.13 -4.32
C GLU A 52 5.44 -0.99 -3.76
N VAL A 53 4.24 -0.86 -4.34
CA VAL A 53 3.05 -1.61 -3.92
C VAL A 53 2.51 -2.41 -5.10
N MET A 54 2.36 -3.71 -4.91
CA MET A 54 1.67 -4.59 -5.85
C MET A 54 0.38 -5.13 -5.23
N VAL A 55 -0.70 -5.18 -6.02
CA VAL A 55 -2.01 -5.66 -5.55
C VAL A 55 -2.63 -6.63 -6.56
N ARG A 56 -3.29 -7.67 -6.05
CA ARG A 56 -4.10 -8.64 -6.79
C ARG A 56 -5.41 -8.96 -6.06
N PRO A 57 -6.44 -9.47 -6.76
CA PRO A 57 -6.57 -9.53 -8.22
C PRO A 57 -6.85 -8.15 -8.84
N LEU A 58 -6.89 -8.06 -10.18
CA LEU A 58 -7.14 -6.81 -10.91
C LEU A 58 -8.42 -6.09 -10.43
N SER A 59 -9.48 -6.83 -10.11
CA SER A 59 -10.72 -6.23 -9.60
C SER A 59 -10.54 -5.53 -8.24
N GLY A 60 -9.67 -6.06 -7.37
CA GLY A 60 -9.28 -5.41 -6.12
C GLY A 60 -8.40 -4.19 -6.35
N LEU A 61 -7.47 -4.27 -7.32
CA LEU A 61 -6.64 -3.14 -7.73
C LEU A 61 -7.47 -1.99 -8.31
N MET A 62 -8.45 -2.28 -9.18
CA MET A 62 -9.34 -1.26 -9.74
C MET A 62 -10.18 -0.58 -8.66
N ALA A 63 -10.74 -1.37 -7.73
CA ALA A 63 -11.50 -0.85 -6.59
C ALA A 63 -10.65 0.05 -5.68
N LEU A 64 -9.40 -0.35 -5.43
CA LEU A 64 -8.43 0.46 -4.70
C LEU A 64 -8.12 1.77 -5.42
N ALA A 65 -7.85 1.73 -6.72
CA ALA A 65 -7.55 2.91 -7.52
C ALA A 65 -8.70 3.92 -7.53
N GLU A 66 -9.94 3.44 -7.63
CA GLU A 66 -11.14 4.29 -7.58
C GLU A 66 -11.26 5.02 -6.22
N GLU A 67 -11.11 4.30 -5.12
CA GLU A 67 -11.22 4.87 -3.77
C GLU A 67 -10.07 5.83 -3.44
N MET A 68 -8.85 5.53 -3.91
CA MET A 68 -7.71 6.42 -3.78
C MET A 68 -7.88 7.69 -4.61
N GLY A 69 -8.38 7.58 -5.85
CA GLY A 69 -8.63 8.73 -6.72
C GLY A 69 -9.60 9.75 -6.11
N LYS A 70 -10.69 9.27 -5.48
CA LYS A 70 -11.65 10.13 -4.76
C LYS A 70 -11.00 10.94 -3.63
N ARG A 71 -9.98 10.39 -2.96
CA ARG A 71 -9.38 10.97 -1.74
C ARG A 71 -8.20 11.85 -2.04
N VAL A 72 -7.27 11.37 -2.86
CA VAL A 72 -6.10 12.14 -3.26
C VAL A 72 -6.55 13.41 -3.98
N GLY A 73 -7.59 13.34 -4.81
CA GLY A 73 -8.20 14.53 -5.40
C GLY A 73 -8.76 15.52 -4.38
N ALA A 74 -9.43 15.03 -3.32
CA ALA A 74 -9.97 15.86 -2.26
C ALA A 74 -8.85 16.53 -1.42
N GLU A 75 -7.86 15.76 -0.96
CA GLU A 75 -6.74 16.24 -0.14
C GLU A 75 -5.83 17.22 -0.92
N LEU A 76 -5.52 16.93 -2.19
CA LEU A 76 -4.77 17.87 -3.05
C LEU A 76 -5.51 19.20 -3.25
N THR A 77 -6.84 19.17 -3.28
CA THR A 77 -7.65 20.39 -3.40
C THR A 77 -7.56 21.20 -2.10
N THR A 78 -7.63 20.54 -0.95
CA THR A 78 -7.46 21.19 0.37
C THR A 78 -6.06 21.77 0.55
N MET A 79 -5.01 21.04 0.14
CA MET A 79 -3.62 21.51 0.22
C MET A 79 -3.30 22.69 -0.70
N LYS A 80 -4.04 22.88 -1.80
CA LYS A 80 -3.87 24.03 -2.70
C LYS A 80 -4.63 25.28 -2.24
N GLN A 81 -5.54 25.14 -1.28
CA GLN A 81 -6.38 26.22 -0.76
C GLN A 81 -5.91 26.77 0.60
N GLY A 82 -4.87 26.18 1.19
CA GLY A 82 -4.17 26.67 2.38
C GLY A 82 -2.79 27.22 2.03
#